data_AF-A0ABD5S000-F1
#
_entry.id   AF-A0ABD5S000-F1
#
_cell.length_a   1.000
_cell.length_b   1.000
_cell.length_c   1.000
_cell.angle_alpha   90.00
_cell.angle_beta   90.00
_cell.angle_gamma   90.00
#
_symmetry.space_group_name_H-M   'P 1'
#
loop_
_entity.id
_entity.type
_entity.pdbx_description
1 polymer ?
#
loop_
_entity_poly.entity_id
_entity_poly.type
_entity_poly.pdbx_seq_one_letter_code
_entity_poly.pdbx_strand_id
1 'polypeptide(L)'
;MAGTVALDIETVSPDREPTAQAHFRDSTYFELLAVGLGHRTSPDGPVETAVVFREDDTSEAELALVDAVCDWVGARDPDSLLTYNGANFDLLHLDGRAHIAGEAVD
;
A
#
# COMPACT_ATOMS: atom_id res chain seq x y z
N MET A 1 -8.41 19.54 -12.63
CA MET A 1 -8.38 18.74 -11.41
C MET A 1 -7.78 17.41 -11.79
N ALA A 2 -6.72 17.03 -11.11
CA ALA A 2 -6.06 15.75 -11.31
C ALA A 2 -6.87 14.60 -10.70
N GLY A 3 -7.81 14.88 -9.79
CA GLY A 3 -8.86 13.95 -9.37
C GLY A 3 -8.57 13.23 -8.05
N THR A 4 -9.05 12.00 -7.94
CA THR A 4 -8.94 11.18 -6.72
C THR A 4 -8.31 9.83 -7.05
N VAL A 5 -7.30 9.44 -6.27
CA VAL A 5 -6.85 8.05 -6.19
C VAL A 5 -7.54 7.35 -5.03
N ALA A 6 -8.01 6.13 -5.25
CA ALA A 6 -8.39 5.20 -4.20
C ALA A 6 -7.25 4.17 -4.00
N LEU A 7 -6.93 3.85 -2.75
CA LEU A 7 -5.87 2.90 -2.38
C LEU A 7 -6.37 1.97 -1.28
N ASP A 8 -6.00 0.70 -1.39
CA ASP A 8 -6.26 -0.36 -0.42
C ASP A 8 -5.08 -1.35 -0.46
N ILE A 9 -4.56 -1.74 0.70
CA ILE A 9 -3.46 -2.72 0.79
C ILE A 9 -3.97 -4.10 1.17
N GLU A 10 -3.25 -5.12 0.70
CA GLU A 10 -3.40 -6.49 1.15
C GLU A 10 -2.09 -6.93 1.82
N THR A 11 -2.21 -7.56 2.99
CA THR A 11 -1.07 -7.99 3.80
C THR A 11 -1.12 -9.46 4.13
N VAL A 12 0.06 -10.05 4.36
CA VAL A 12 0.22 -11.38 4.96
C VAL A 12 0.90 -11.27 6.32
N SER A 13 0.71 -12.28 7.18
CA SER A 13 1.35 -12.37 8.50
C SER A 13 2.13 -13.69 8.61
N PRO A 14 3.31 -13.80 7.96
CA PRO A 14 3.98 -15.09 7.76
C PRO A 14 4.50 -15.70 9.07
N ASP A 15 5.02 -14.87 9.98
CA ASP A 15 5.68 -15.36 11.19
C ASP A 15 4.77 -15.40 12.42
N ARG A 16 3.77 -14.51 12.50
CA ARG A 16 2.90 -14.39 13.69
C ARG A 16 1.56 -13.72 13.40
N GLU A 17 0.49 -14.25 14.00
CA GLU A 17 -0.87 -13.73 13.85
C GLU A 17 -1.19 -12.55 14.80
N PRO A 18 -1.83 -11.47 14.33
CA PRO A 18 -2.26 -10.36 15.18
C PRO A 18 -3.52 -10.71 15.99
N THR A 19 -3.35 -11.03 17.27
CA THR A 19 -4.48 -11.42 18.16
C THR A 19 -5.08 -10.31 19.03
N ALA A 20 -4.49 -9.11 19.04
CA ALA A 20 -4.95 -7.98 19.85
C ALA A 20 -4.94 -6.69 19.02
N GLN A 21 -5.80 -5.72 19.37
CA GLN A 21 -5.95 -4.48 18.61
C GLN A 21 -4.63 -3.70 18.42
N ALA A 22 -3.73 -3.77 19.40
CA ALA A 22 -2.41 -3.13 19.30
C ALA A 22 -1.51 -3.77 18.22
N HIS A 23 -1.66 -5.07 17.95
CA HIS A 23 -0.88 -5.78 16.93
C HIS A 23 -1.23 -5.29 15.52
N PHE A 24 -2.50 -4.91 15.28
CA PHE A 24 -2.94 -4.30 14.02
C PHE A 24 -2.39 -2.89 13.76
N ARG A 25 -1.56 -2.36 14.66
CA ARG A 25 -0.84 -1.09 14.47
C ARG A 25 0.68 -1.28 14.50
N ASP A 26 1.15 -2.52 14.53
CA ASP A 26 2.55 -2.89 14.55
C ASP A 26 2.90 -3.59 13.23
N SER A 27 3.63 -2.88 12.36
CA SER A 27 4.01 -3.37 11.02
C SER A 27 4.91 -4.60 11.04
N THR A 28 5.46 -5.00 12.18
CA THR A 28 6.24 -6.25 12.31
C THR A 28 5.34 -7.49 12.42
N TYR A 29 4.01 -7.34 12.43
CA TYR A 29 3.06 -8.46 12.28
C TYR A 29 2.68 -8.74 10.82
N PHE A 30 3.06 -7.86 9.90
CA PHE A 30 2.58 -7.88 8.53
C PHE A 30 3.74 -7.81 7.54
N GLU A 31 3.47 -8.20 6.32
CA GLU A 31 4.21 -7.85 5.11
C GLU A 31 3.21 -7.50 4.01
N LEU A 32 3.60 -6.63 3.08
CA LEU A 32 2.78 -6.26 1.94
C LEU A 32 2.70 -7.41 0.93
N LEU A 33 1.50 -7.71 0.46
CA LEU A 33 1.25 -8.70 -0.59
C LEU A 33 0.84 -8.04 -1.91
N ALA A 34 -0.09 -7.08 -1.84
CA ALA A 34 -0.60 -6.39 -3.01
C ALA A 34 -1.17 -5.01 -2.63
N VAL A 35 -1.33 -4.14 -3.62
CA VAL A 35 -2.04 -2.86 -3.47
C VAL A 35 -3.03 -2.69 -4.61
N GLY A 36 -4.29 -2.52 -4.24
CA GLY A 36 -5.37 -2.14 -5.15
C GLY A 36 -5.39 -0.63 -5.35
N LEU A 37 -5.43 -0.19 -6.61
CA LEU A 37 -5.41 1.22 -6.99
C LEU A 37 -6.56 1.54 -7.94
N GLY A 38 -7.17 2.70 -7.74
CA GLY A 38 -8.17 3.26 -8.64
C GLY A 38 -7.96 4.76 -8.82
N HIS A 39 -8.21 5.30 -10.00
CA HIS A 39 -8.13 6.74 -10.26
C HIS A 39 -9.30 7.22 -11.11
N ARG A 40 -9.81 8.40 -10.78
CA ARG A 40 -10.75 9.14 -11.64
C ARG A 40 -10.51 10.64 -11.54
N THR A 41 -10.63 11.33 -12.67
CA THR A 41 -10.46 12.79 -12.76
C THR A 41 -11.71 13.58 -12.39
N SER A 42 -12.89 12.94 -12.40
CA SER A 42 -14.17 13.53 -12.00
C SER A 42 -15.14 12.45 -11.48
N PRO A 43 -16.16 12.81 -10.68
CA PRO A 43 -17.08 11.83 -10.07
C PRO A 43 -17.75 10.88 -11.07
N ASP A 44 -18.15 11.41 -12.24
CA ASP A 44 -18.84 10.69 -13.31
C ASP A 44 -17.90 10.22 -14.44
N GLY A 45 -16.59 10.43 -14.25
CA GLY A 45 -15.57 10.03 -15.23
C GLY A 45 -15.29 8.53 -15.23
N PRO A 46 -14.59 8.02 -16.27
CA PRO A 46 -14.11 6.65 -16.28
C PRO A 46 -13.15 6.41 -15.10
N VAL A 47 -13.15 5.18 -14.59
CA VAL A 47 -12.23 4.74 -13.54
C VAL A 47 -11.13 3.92 -14.18
N GLU A 48 -9.89 4.35 -13.98
CA GLU A 48 -8.71 3.53 -14.22
C GLU A 48 -8.43 2.69 -12.97
N THR A 49 -8.07 1.42 -13.15
CA THR A 49 -7.71 0.54 -12.04
C THR A 49 -6.39 -0.20 -12.30
N ALA A 50 -5.70 -0.53 -11.22
CA ALA A 50 -4.54 -1.41 -11.25
C ALA A 50 -4.48 -2.22 -9.94
N VAL A 51 -3.79 -3.36 -10.00
CA VAL A 51 -3.36 -4.09 -8.80
C VAL A 51 -1.87 -4.35 -8.97
N VAL A 52 -1.08 -3.92 -7.99
CA VAL A 52 0.36 -4.18 -7.92
C VAL A 52 0.56 -5.35 -6.96
N PHE A 53 1.23 -6.41 -7.41
CA PHE A 53 1.53 -7.57 -6.59
C PHE A 53 3.01 -7.59 -6.22
N ARG A 54 3.33 -8.05 -5.00
CA ARG A 54 4.70 -8.38 -4.61
C ARG A 54 5.14 -9.62 -5.41
N GLU A 55 6.33 -9.57 -6.00
CA GLU A 55 6.78 -10.63 -6.94
C GLU A 55 7.27 -11.90 -6.23
N ASP A 56 7.92 -11.77 -5.07
CA ASP A 56 8.38 -12.88 -4.24
C ASP A 56 8.35 -12.51 -2.73
N ASP A 57 9.08 -13.22 -1.87
CA ASP A 57 9.12 -13.01 -0.41
C ASP A 57 10.36 -12.24 0.08
N THR A 58 11.11 -11.62 -0.83
CA THR A 58 12.28 -10.81 -0.48
C THR A 58 11.90 -9.39 -0.04
N SER A 59 12.78 -8.76 0.74
CA SER A 59 12.61 -7.35 1.15
C SER A 59 12.72 -6.41 -0.06
N GLU A 60 13.56 -6.74 -1.03
CA GLU A 60 13.68 -6.03 -2.31
C GLU A 60 12.38 -6.06 -3.09
N ALA A 61 11.67 -7.20 -3.15
CA ALA A 61 10.38 -7.28 -3.82
C ALA A 61 9.29 -6.50 -3.08
N GLU A 62 9.32 -6.48 -1.74
CA GLU A 62 8.40 -5.64 -0.94
C GLU A 62 8.63 -4.14 -1.22
N LEU A 63 9.89 -3.69 -1.30
CA LEU A 63 10.24 -2.32 -1.68
C LEU A 63 9.86 -2.01 -3.13
N ALA A 64 10.07 -2.93 -4.07
CA ALA A 64 9.70 -2.73 -5.47
C ALA A 64 8.19 -2.54 -5.64
N LEU A 65 7.37 -3.22 -4.83
CA LEU A 65 5.93 -2.97 -4.78
C LEU A 65 5.62 -1.55 -4.27
N VAL A 66 6.29 -1.09 -3.21
CA VAL A 66 6.10 0.28 -2.68
C VAL A 66 6.48 1.33 -3.73
N ASP A 67 7.62 1.16 -4.40
CA ASP A 67 8.06 2.06 -5.47
C ASP A 67 7.06 2.09 -6.63
N ALA A 68 6.58 0.93 -7.08
CA ALA A 68 5.59 0.85 -8.15
C ALA A 68 4.26 1.55 -7.78
N VAL A 69 3.84 1.47 -6.51
CA VAL A 69 2.67 2.21 -6.02
C VAL A 69 2.94 3.72 -6.01
N CYS A 70 4.09 4.15 -5.50
CA CYS A 70 4.49 5.56 -5.50
C CYS A 70 4.54 6.14 -6.91
N ASP A 71 5.14 5.43 -7.86
CA ASP A 71 5.21 5.82 -9.28
C ASP A 71 3.81 5.90 -9.90
N TRP A 72 2.94 4.92 -9.61
CA TRP A 72 1.58 4.91 -10.12
C TRP A 72 0.78 6.11 -9.60
N VAL A 73 0.84 6.40 -8.31
CA VAL A 73 0.15 7.55 -7.71
C VAL A 73 0.76 8.87 -8.21
N GLY A 74 2.09 8.96 -8.23
CA GLY A 74 2.83 10.16 -8.63
C GLY A 74 2.60 10.54 -10.10
N ALA A 75 2.51 9.57 -11.01
CA ALA A 75 2.22 9.82 -12.42
C ALA A 75 0.83 10.44 -12.66
N ARG A 76 -0.10 10.27 -11.71
CA ARG A 76 -1.47 10.81 -11.78
C ARG A 76 -1.64 12.13 -11.04
N ASP A 77 -0.70 12.48 -10.17
CA ASP A 77 -0.65 13.71 -9.38
C ASP A 77 -2.02 14.09 -8.76
N PRO A 78 -2.73 13.16 -8.08
CA PRO A 78 -4.12 13.37 -7.69
C PRO A 78 -4.29 14.48 -6.65
N ASP A 79 -5.43 15.18 -6.71
CA ASP A 79 -5.79 16.21 -5.72
C ASP A 79 -6.17 15.60 -4.35
N SER A 80 -6.52 14.30 -4.33
CA SER A 80 -7.03 13.62 -3.14
C SER A 80 -6.74 12.12 -3.14
N LEU A 81 -6.56 11.57 -1.94
CA LEU A 81 -6.44 10.14 -1.68
C LEU A 81 -7.66 9.65 -0.88
N LEU A 82 -8.31 8.60 -1.36
CA LEU A 82 -9.43 7.93 -0.73
C LEU A 82 -8.99 6.55 -0.23
N THR A 83 -9.28 6.24 1.02
CA THR A 83 -9.01 4.94 1.63
C THR A 83 -10.20 4.55 2.51
N TYR A 84 -10.29 3.26 2.89
CA TYR A 84 -11.21 2.81 3.92
C TYR A 84 -10.42 2.43 5.17
N ASN A 85 -10.48 3.24 6.22
CA ASN A 85 -9.65 3.08 7.43
C ASN A 85 -8.13 3.20 7.20
N GLY A 86 -7.69 3.72 6.04
CA GLY A 86 -6.28 3.72 5.67
C GLY A 86 -5.35 4.55 6.54
N ALA A 87 -5.86 5.60 7.19
CA ALA A 87 -5.06 6.35 8.17
C ALA A 87 -4.64 5.51 9.40
N ASN A 88 -5.35 4.41 9.69
CA ASN A 88 -5.09 3.55 10.85
C ASN A 88 -4.50 2.18 10.48
N PHE A 89 -4.48 1.82 9.21
CA PHE A 89 -4.00 0.51 8.76
C PHE A 89 -3.12 0.68 7.51
N ASP A 90 -3.72 1.00 6.36
CA ASP A 90 -3.05 0.99 5.06
C ASP A 90 -1.80 1.87 5.00
N LEU A 91 -1.94 3.16 5.31
CA LEU A 91 -0.83 4.12 5.22
C LEU A 91 0.22 3.86 6.30
N LEU A 92 -0.21 3.38 7.48
CA LEU A 92 0.68 3.02 8.58
C LEU A 92 1.55 1.82 8.19
N HIS A 93 0.96 0.82 7.56
CA HIS A 93 1.68 -0.39 7.16
C HIS A 93 2.47 -0.18 5.88
N LEU A 94 1.98 0.58 4.91
CA LEU A 94 2.76 0.94 3.71
C LEU A 94 4.07 1.66 4.10
N ASP A 95 4.00 2.67 4.98
CA ASP A 95 5.17 3.38 5.49
C ASP A 95 6.06 2.50 6.39
N GLY A 96 5.47 1.85 7.39
CA GLY A 96 6.23 1.03 8.33
C GLY A 96 6.91 -0.17 7.69
N ARG A 97 6.27 -0.81 6.69
CA ARG A 97 6.87 -1.90 5.93
C ARG A 97 7.95 -1.44 4.98
N ALA A 98 7.79 -0.29 4.33
CA ALA A 98 8.86 0.30 3.54
C ALA A 98 10.12 0.55 4.39
N HIS A 99 9.96 1.03 5.62
CA HIS A 99 11.10 1.21 6.53
C HIS A 99 11.74 -0.12 6.93
N ILE A 100 10.95 -1.11 7.38
CA ILE A 100 11.46 -2.42 7.81
C ILE A 100 12.17 -3.15 6.67
N ALA A 101 11.56 -3.20 5.48
CA ALA A 101 12.17 -3.83 4.32
C ALA A 101 13.45 -3.09 3.90
N GLY A 102 13.46 -1.75 3.97
CA GLY A 102 14.65 -0.93 3.70
C GLY A 102 15.83 -1.20 4.63
N GLU A 103 15.57 -1.52 5.91
CA GLU A 103 16.62 -1.92 6.86
C GLU A 103 17.17 -3.33 6.61
N ALA A 104 16.45 -4.16 5.84
CA ALA A 104 16.78 -5.56 5.59
C ALA A 104 17.51 -5.80 4.25
N VAL A 105 17.63 -4.77 3.40
CA VAL A 105 18.40 -4.81 2.15
C VAL A 105 19.84 -4.37 2.40
N ASP A 106 20.82 -5.11 1.86
CA ASP A 106 22.27 -4.88 2.00
C ASP A 106 22.81 -3.71 1.14
#